data_AF-A0AAU8ER87-F1
#
_entry.id   AF-A0AAU8ER87-F1
#
_cell.length_a   1.000
_cell.length_b   1.000
_cell.length_c   1.000
_cell.angle_alpha   90.00
_cell.angle_beta   90.00
_cell.angle_gamma   90.00
#
_symmetry.space_group_name_H-M   'P 1'
#
loop_
_entity.id
_entity.type
_entity.pdbx_description
1 polymer ?
#
loop_
_entity_poly.entity_id
_entity_poly.type
_entity_poly.pdbx_seq_one_letter_code
_entity_poly.pdbx_strand_id
1 'polypeptide(L)'
;MTSKKTLAGSLLSLSTGLLLAVSAIGGATASSATSQDSTQLQVASTPVSSPQGYWTPERMRAAVPGDVLAAKAVARQDNKGPSSDAAVESGALTRFAGTAAQTTVTTALHTNEAPVKHIGKVFFTLAGNNYVCSGNSVAARNKSLVATAGHCVNEGPGAFATNWVFVPGYVNGTAPYGQWPARSLHAARNWTSGGDIRYDTGFAVVARVGGKYLADVVGASGVEFNQPRGLTYKSFGYPAAAPFTGQTLVSCTGAARDDTINPQFNSQGISCDMTGGSSGGPWFAQGDTDAASGAGGFQNSVNSYGYGTNSTTMFGPFWGSTTMKVYDSAQRK
;
A
#
# COMPACT_ATOMS: atom_id res chain seq x y z
N MET A 1 49.81 -50.56 -35.08
CA MET A 1 50.63 -51.67 -34.57
C MET A 1 51.93 -51.06 -34.04
N THR A 2 52.01 -50.87 -32.71
CA THR A 2 52.93 -51.57 -31.78
C THR A 2 54.39 -51.16 -31.99
N SER A 3 55.10 -50.57 -31.02
CA SER A 3 55.46 -51.19 -29.72
C SER A 3 56.18 -50.14 -28.84
N LYS A 4 55.87 -50.01 -27.53
CA LYS A 4 56.57 -50.63 -26.36
C LYS A 4 57.98 -50.03 -26.13
N LYS A 5 58.47 -49.66 -24.94
CA LYS A 5 58.32 -50.04 -23.51
C LYS A 5 59.08 -48.96 -22.68
N THR A 6 58.58 -48.41 -21.58
CA THR A 6 58.61 -48.81 -20.14
C THR A 6 59.94 -48.63 -19.34
N LEU A 7 59.74 -48.23 -18.07
CA LEU A 7 60.60 -48.23 -16.85
C LEU A 7 61.72 -47.16 -16.75
N ALA A 8 62.16 -46.71 -15.58
CA ALA A 8 61.70 -46.57 -14.18
C ALA A 8 62.95 -46.14 -13.37
N GLY A 9 62.76 -45.44 -12.25
CA GLY A 9 63.75 -45.31 -11.16
C GLY A 9 64.45 -43.95 -11.08
N SER A 10 64.15 -43.14 -10.06
CA SER A 10 64.91 -43.06 -8.79
C SER A 10 65.98 -41.94 -8.88
N LEU A 11 66.25 -41.05 -7.91
CA LEU A 11 66.07 -41.01 -6.47
C LEU A 11 66.27 -39.55 -5.99
N LEU A 12 65.75 -39.28 -4.78
CA LEU A 12 65.77 -38.04 -4.01
C LEU A 12 67.09 -37.24 -4.02
N SER A 13 66.95 -35.91 -4.04
CA SER A 13 67.78 -35.04 -3.17
C SER A 13 66.95 -33.83 -2.70
N LEU A 14 66.90 -33.67 -1.37
CA LEU A 14 66.37 -32.49 -0.68
C LEU A 14 67.35 -31.33 -0.84
N SER A 15 66.84 -30.14 -1.17
CA SER A 15 67.50 -28.88 -0.80
C SER A 15 66.45 -27.76 -0.66
N THR A 16 66.12 -27.48 0.60
CA THR A 16 65.74 -26.16 1.13
C THR A 16 66.88 -25.17 0.85
N GLY A 17 66.69 -23.88 0.57
CA GLY A 17 65.53 -23.00 0.54
C GLY A 17 66.02 -21.57 0.24
N LEU A 18 65.09 -20.62 0.34
CA LEU A 18 65.25 -19.16 0.30
C LEU A 18 65.15 -18.50 -1.09
N LEU A 19 63.90 -18.21 -1.50
CA LEU A 19 63.55 -17.26 -2.56
C LEU A 19 63.06 -15.95 -1.94
N LEU A 20 63.75 -14.86 -2.27
CA LEU A 20 63.28 -13.49 -2.05
C LEU A 20 62.05 -13.22 -2.92
N ALA A 21 60.92 -12.90 -2.31
CA ALA A 21 59.72 -12.43 -3.01
C ALA A 21 59.64 -10.90 -2.96
N VAL A 22 59.64 -10.30 -4.16
CA VAL A 22 59.44 -8.88 -4.45
C VAL A 22 58.03 -8.45 -4.02
N SER A 23 57.93 -7.41 -3.19
CA SER A 23 56.65 -6.80 -2.80
C SER A 23 56.14 -5.90 -3.92
N ALA A 24 55.13 -6.36 -4.67
CA ALA A 24 54.33 -5.51 -5.55
C ALA A 24 53.20 -4.87 -4.73
N ILE A 25 53.23 -3.54 -4.60
CA ILE A 25 52.16 -2.74 -3.97
C ILE A 25 50.99 -2.69 -4.97
N GLY A 26 50.07 -3.63 -4.85
CA GLY A 26 48.76 -3.56 -5.48
C GLY A 26 47.85 -2.67 -4.65
N GLY A 27 47.59 -1.45 -5.11
CA GLY A 27 46.59 -0.56 -4.51
C GLY A 27 45.20 -1.16 -4.67
N ALA A 28 44.69 -1.80 -3.62
CA ALA A 28 43.28 -2.13 -3.51
C ALA A 28 42.49 -0.82 -3.29
N THR A 29 41.86 -0.31 -4.34
CA THR A 29 40.79 0.67 -4.19
C THR A 29 39.63 -0.02 -3.49
N ALA A 30 39.55 0.12 -2.17
CA ALA A 30 38.36 -0.24 -1.41
C ALA A 30 37.22 0.63 -1.93
N SER A 31 36.32 0.04 -2.73
CA SER A 31 35.03 0.66 -3.04
C SER A 31 34.34 0.96 -1.72
N SER A 32 34.09 2.24 -1.46
CA SER A 32 33.27 2.71 -0.35
C SER A 32 31.94 1.97 -0.40
N ALA A 33 31.69 1.07 0.56
CA ALA A 33 30.38 0.49 0.74
C ALA A 33 29.42 1.65 0.99
N THR A 34 28.56 1.95 0.02
CA THR A 34 27.44 2.85 0.19
C THR A 34 26.62 2.28 1.34
N SER A 35 26.55 3.02 2.45
CA SER A 35 25.60 2.74 3.52
C SER A 35 24.20 2.84 2.91
N GLN A 36 23.65 1.70 2.49
CA GLN A 36 22.24 1.57 2.16
C GLN A 36 21.49 2.05 3.39
N ASP A 37 20.74 3.14 3.25
CA ASP A 37 19.91 3.67 4.30
C ASP A 37 18.99 2.53 4.78
N SER A 38 19.04 2.20 6.07
CA SER A 38 18.25 1.10 6.67
C SER A 38 16.74 1.26 6.41
N THR A 39 16.29 2.46 6.07
CA THR A 39 14.92 2.75 5.63
C THR A 39 14.57 2.09 4.28
N GLN A 40 15.53 1.95 3.36
CA GLN A 40 15.35 1.35 2.04
C GLN A 40 15.18 -0.17 2.11
N LEU A 41 15.66 -0.80 3.19
CA LEU A 41 15.51 -2.24 3.43
C LEU A 41 14.06 -2.63 3.81
N GLN A 42 13.24 -1.70 4.29
CA GLN A 42 11.87 -1.99 4.76
C GLN A 42 10.78 -1.67 3.73
N VAL A 43 11.11 -0.92 2.67
CA VAL A 43 10.17 -0.51 1.62
C VAL A 43 10.45 -1.26 0.32
N ALA A 44 9.40 -1.79 -0.30
CA ALA A 44 9.46 -2.32 -1.66
C ALA A 44 8.75 -1.35 -2.62
N SER A 45 9.35 -1.14 -3.79
CA SER A 45 8.74 -0.31 -4.83
C SER A 45 9.04 -0.86 -6.22
N THR A 46 8.09 -0.72 -7.15
CA THR A 46 8.32 -1.00 -8.57
C THR A 46 7.81 0.14 -9.45
N PRO A 47 8.54 0.50 -10.52
CA PRO A 47 7.96 1.27 -11.62
C PRO A 47 6.81 0.49 -12.26
N VAL A 48 5.77 1.19 -12.67
CA VAL A 48 4.63 0.63 -13.41
C VAL A 48 4.20 1.59 -14.52
N SER A 49 3.44 1.08 -15.47
CA SER A 49 2.74 1.89 -16.46
C SER A 49 1.35 1.32 -16.70
N SER A 50 0.42 2.19 -17.08
CA SER A 50 -0.87 1.79 -17.65
C SER A 50 -0.96 2.40 -19.04
N PRO A 51 -0.98 1.60 -20.12
CA PRO A 51 -1.14 2.12 -21.47
C PRO A 51 -2.39 3.00 -21.60
N GLN A 52 -2.30 4.06 -22.40
CA GLN A 52 -3.46 4.90 -22.70
C GLN A 52 -4.57 4.04 -23.33
N GLY A 53 -5.82 4.22 -22.87
CA GLY A 53 -6.95 3.43 -23.36
C GLY A 53 -7.01 1.99 -22.83
N TYR A 54 -6.08 1.58 -21.94
CA TYR A 54 -6.21 0.29 -21.26
C TYR A 54 -7.50 0.20 -20.46
N TRP A 55 -7.85 1.24 -19.70
CA TRP A 55 -9.11 1.26 -18.94
C TRP A 55 -10.25 1.88 -19.73
N THR A 56 -11.02 1.03 -20.41
CA THR A 56 -12.32 1.41 -20.98
C THR A 56 -13.42 1.31 -19.92
N PRO A 57 -14.56 2.00 -20.09
CA PRO A 57 -15.71 1.86 -19.21
C PRO A 57 -16.15 0.40 -19.02
N GLU A 58 -16.04 -0.43 -20.05
CA GLU A 58 -16.38 -1.86 -20.01
C GLU A 58 -15.42 -2.62 -19.08
N ARG A 59 -14.10 -2.42 -19.21
CA ARG A 59 -13.12 -3.07 -18.32
C ARG A 59 -13.26 -2.58 -16.88
N MET A 60 -13.58 -1.30 -16.68
CA MET A 60 -13.85 -0.76 -15.34
C MET A 60 -15.09 -1.39 -14.70
N ARG A 61 -16.19 -1.54 -15.45
CA ARG A 61 -17.42 -2.19 -14.94
C ARG A 61 -17.23 -3.69 -14.66
N ALA A 62 -16.37 -4.36 -15.41
CA ALA A 62 -16.09 -5.79 -15.26
C ALA A 62 -15.01 -6.12 -14.20
N ALA A 63 -14.39 -5.11 -13.59
CA ALA A 63 -13.32 -5.30 -12.63
C ALA A 63 -13.83 -5.96 -11.33
N VAL A 64 -13.08 -6.93 -10.82
CA VAL A 64 -13.45 -7.72 -9.63
C VAL A 64 -13.15 -6.94 -8.35
N PRO A 65 -14.05 -6.92 -7.36
CA PRO A 65 -13.79 -6.37 -6.03
C PRO A 65 -12.48 -6.88 -5.39
N GLY A 66 -11.68 -5.97 -4.81
CA GLY A 66 -10.37 -6.30 -4.21
C GLY A 66 -10.39 -7.06 -2.87
N ASP A 67 -11.55 -7.21 -2.23
CA ASP A 67 -11.71 -7.95 -0.96
C ASP A 67 -11.31 -9.42 -1.08
N VAL A 68 -11.46 -10.02 -2.26
CA VAL A 68 -10.96 -11.38 -2.52
C VAL A 68 -9.46 -11.51 -2.30
N LEU A 69 -8.70 -10.41 -2.46
CA LEU A 69 -7.26 -10.36 -2.20
C LEU A 69 -6.99 -10.20 -0.70
N ALA A 70 -7.76 -9.32 -0.03
CA ALA A 70 -7.68 -9.12 1.42
C ALA A 70 -8.03 -10.40 2.21
N ALA A 71 -9.12 -11.09 1.84
CA ALA A 71 -9.56 -12.33 2.47
C ALA A 71 -8.50 -13.44 2.33
N LYS A 72 -7.82 -13.52 1.18
CA LYS A 72 -6.69 -14.45 0.98
C LYS A 72 -5.51 -14.10 1.89
N ALA A 73 -5.22 -12.81 2.10
CA ALA A 73 -4.15 -12.39 2.99
C ALA A 73 -4.47 -12.72 4.46
N VAL A 74 -5.69 -12.43 4.93
CA VAL A 74 -6.16 -12.81 6.27
C VAL A 74 -6.04 -14.32 6.50
N ALA A 75 -6.58 -15.14 5.60
CA ALA A 75 -6.53 -16.59 5.72
C ALA A 75 -5.09 -17.15 5.73
N ARG A 76 -4.16 -16.53 4.98
CA ARG A 76 -2.74 -16.91 5.01
C ARG A 76 -2.10 -16.61 6.36
N GLN A 77 -2.44 -15.48 6.98
CA GLN A 77 -1.85 -15.09 8.25
C GLN A 77 -2.40 -15.90 9.41
N ASP A 78 -3.69 -16.21 9.42
CA ASP A 78 -4.30 -17.12 10.39
C ASP A 78 -3.57 -18.49 10.42
N ASN A 79 -3.24 -19.02 9.24
CA ASN A 79 -2.51 -20.29 9.11
C ASN A 79 -1.04 -20.23 9.58
N LYS A 80 -0.44 -19.03 9.70
CA LYS A 80 0.94 -18.85 10.17
C LYS A 80 1.06 -18.78 11.70
N GLY A 81 -0.05 -18.58 12.42
CA GLY A 81 -0.04 -18.37 13.87
C GLY A 81 0.56 -17.01 14.30
N PRO A 82 0.59 -16.70 15.61
CA PRO A 82 1.13 -15.44 16.11
C PRO A 82 2.65 -15.36 15.83
N SER A 83 3.08 -14.29 15.14
CA SER A 83 4.50 -13.98 14.98
C SER A 83 5.04 -13.33 16.25
N SER A 84 6.16 -13.85 16.79
CA SER A 84 6.81 -13.38 18.02
C SER A 84 7.42 -11.97 17.95
N ASP A 85 7.43 -11.34 16.76
CA ASP A 85 8.10 -10.05 16.52
C ASP A 85 7.14 -8.84 16.53
N ALA A 86 5.95 -8.97 17.14
CA ALA A 86 4.97 -7.90 17.23
C ALA A 86 5.36 -6.86 18.30
N ALA A 87 6.39 -6.04 18.03
CA ALA A 87 6.55 -4.80 18.75
C ALA A 87 5.37 -3.87 18.38
N VAL A 88 4.62 -3.41 19.38
CA VAL A 88 3.62 -2.35 19.19
C VAL A 88 4.38 -1.11 18.71
N GLU A 89 4.12 -0.68 17.47
CA GLU A 89 4.81 0.48 16.92
C GLU A 89 4.44 1.73 17.73
N SER A 90 5.42 2.32 18.40
CA SER A 90 5.32 3.64 19.04
C SER A 90 6.30 4.59 18.37
N GLY A 91 5.84 5.79 18.01
CA GLY A 91 6.64 6.80 17.33
C GLY A 91 6.11 8.20 17.62
N ALA A 92 6.91 9.22 17.32
CA ALA A 92 6.51 10.61 17.53
C ALA A 92 5.33 11.02 16.62
N LEU A 93 4.46 11.90 17.11
CA LEU A 93 3.28 12.42 16.40
C LEU A 93 3.71 13.40 15.28
N THR A 94 3.04 13.42 14.12
CA THR A 94 3.34 14.33 12.98
C THR A 94 2.04 14.73 12.23
N ARG A 95 1.89 16.01 11.78
CA ARG A 95 0.64 16.60 11.20
C ARG A 95 0.87 17.63 10.03
N PHE A 96 -0.11 17.83 9.12
CA PHE A 96 -0.16 18.80 7.98
C PHE A 96 -1.61 19.27 7.52
N ALA A 97 -1.99 20.56 7.57
CA ALA A 97 -3.42 21.05 7.63
C ALA A 97 -4.23 21.40 6.30
N GLY A 98 -5.60 21.53 6.39
CA GLY A 98 -6.63 21.91 5.34
C GLY A 98 -8.11 22.15 5.86
N THR A 99 -9.14 22.47 5.04
CA THR A 99 -10.48 23.07 5.46
C THR A 99 -11.83 22.40 4.96
N ALA A 100 -12.98 22.68 5.64
CA ALA A 100 -14.20 21.83 5.95
C ALA A 100 -15.51 21.94 5.09
N ALA A 101 -16.62 21.15 5.22
CA ALA A 101 -17.63 20.99 6.33
C ALA A 101 -18.60 19.73 6.24
N GLN A 102 -19.53 19.54 7.20
CA GLN A 102 -20.08 18.26 7.77
C GLN A 102 -21.61 18.24 8.12
N THR A 103 -22.36 17.10 8.09
CA THR A 103 -23.50 16.69 9.02
C THR A 103 -23.96 15.19 8.86
N THR A 104 -24.75 14.62 9.81
CA THR A 104 -25.09 13.17 10.04
C THR A 104 -26.61 12.90 10.34
N VAL A 105 -27.15 11.66 10.14
CA VAL A 105 -27.85 10.73 11.13
C VAL A 105 -28.57 9.49 10.46
N THR A 106 -28.36 8.31 11.08
CA THR A 106 -28.90 6.91 11.05
C THR A 106 -29.94 6.40 10.00
N THR A 107 -29.47 5.60 9.03
CA THR A 107 -30.14 4.58 8.18
C THR A 107 -28.99 3.93 7.36
N ALA A 108 -28.91 2.59 7.28
CA ALA A 108 -27.69 1.86 6.87
C ALA A 108 -26.46 2.14 7.79
N LEU A 109 -25.48 1.23 7.84
CA LEU A 109 -24.21 1.54 8.56
C LEU A 109 -23.38 2.55 7.77
N HIS A 110 -23.69 2.65 6.48
CA HIS A 110 -23.10 3.61 5.57
C HIS A 110 -24.00 4.83 5.31
N THR A 111 -23.41 5.81 4.62
CA THR A 111 -24.08 6.93 4.00
C THR A 111 -23.65 7.02 2.54
N ASN A 112 -24.58 7.28 1.62
CA ASN A 112 -24.24 7.61 0.24
C ASN A 112 -23.67 9.02 0.18
N GLU A 113 -22.53 9.19 -0.46
CA GLU A 113 -21.80 10.45 -0.49
C GLU A 113 -21.78 11.05 -1.89
N ALA A 114 -21.83 12.38 -1.97
CA ALA A 114 -21.46 13.06 -3.20
C ALA A 114 -19.96 12.81 -3.50
N PRO A 115 -19.53 12.81 -4.78
CA PRO A 115 -18.13 12.61 -5.11
C PRO A 115 -17.21 13.65 -4.45
N VAL A 116 -16.21 13.17 -3.71
CA VAL A 116 -15.16 14.02 -3.13
C VAL A 116 -13.95 14.02 -4.05
N LYS A 117 -13.43 15.21 -4.40
CA LYS A 117 -12.42 15.36 -5.46
C LYS A 117 -11.17 14.51 -5.23
N HIS A 118 -10.62 14.53 -4.02
CA HIS A 118 -9.39 13.81 -3.68
C HIS A 118 -9.61 12.32 -3.40
N ILE A 119 -10.87 11.85 -3.24
CA ILE A 119 -11.19 10.43 -3.09
C ILE A 119 -11.57 9.87 -4.46
N GLY A 120 -11.12 8.65 -4.77
CA GLY A 120 -11.36 8.09 -6.08
C GLY A 120 -11.39 6.57 -6.11
N LYS A 121 -11.85 6.07 -7.25
CA LYS A 121 -11.89 4.65 -7.55
C LYS A 121 -10.57 4.23 -8.18
N VAL A 122 -10.07 3.07 -7.80
CA VAL A 122 -8.81 2.51 -8.28
C VAL A 122 -9.12 1.29 -9.14
N PHE A 123 -8.47 1.19 -10.30
CA PHE A 123 -8.51 -0.01 -11.13
C PHE A 123 -7.09 -0.48 -11.40
N PHE A 124 -6.88 -1.79 -11.38
CA PHE A 124 -5.55 -2.37 -11.54
C PHE A 124 -5.63 -3.81 -12.05
N THR A 125 -4.53 -4.31 -12.60
CA THR A 125 -4.39 -5.71 -13.01
C THR A 125 -3.42 -6.41 -12.07
N LEU A 126 -3.81 -7.56 -11.53
CA LEU A 126 -2.96 -8.38 -10.66
C LEU A 126 -3.15 -9.85 -11.05
N ALA A 127 -2.06 -10.61 -11.17
CA ALA A 127 -2.09 -12.01 -11.62
C ALA A 127 -3.00 -12.24 -12.86
N GLY A 128 -2.96 -11.32 -13.83
CA GLY A 128 -3.77 -11.38 -15.06
C GLY A 128 -5.25 -11.00 -14.94
N ASN A 129 -5.74 -10.67 -13.73
CA ASN A 129 -7.14 -10.29 -13.49
C ASN A 129 -7.25 -8.79 -13.21
N ASN A 130 -8.36 -8.19 -13.67
CA ASN A 130 -8.66 -6.79 -13.41
C ASN A 130 -9.47 -6.66 -12.12
N TYR A 131 -9.01 -5.78 -11.24
CA TYR A 131 -9.58 -5.53 -9.93
C TYR A 131 -9.95 -4.08 -9.74
N VAL A 132 -10.82 -3.87 -8.75
CA VAL A 132 -11.25 -2.56 -8.31
C VAL A 132 -11.04 -2.38 -6.81
N CYS A 133 -10.54 -1.20 -6.47
CA CYS A 133 -10.35 -0.70 -5.11
C CYS A 133 -10.80 0.76 -5.04
N SER A 134 -10.48 1.40 -3.93
CA SER A 134 -10.59 2.82 -3.67
C SER A 134 -9.23 3.39 -3.27
N GLY A 135 -9.11 4.71 -3.29
CA GLY A 135 -7.90 5.39 -2.86
C GLY A 135 -8.16 6.87 -2.60
N ASN A 136 -7.15 7.55 -2.08
CA ASN A 136 -7.21 8.97 -1.74
C ASN A 136 -5.92 9.70 -2.13
N SER A 137 -6.05 10.85 -2.79
CA SER A 137 -4.94 11.79 -3.00
C SER A 137 -4.52 12.36 -1.65
N VAL A 138 -3.25 12.16 -1.29
CA VAL A 138 -2.68 12.57 0.00
C VAL A 138 -1.58 13.59 -0.18
N ALA A 139 -1.48 14.53 0.77
CA ALA A 139 -0.50 15.59 0.75
C ALA A 139 0.91 14.97 0.73
N ALA A 140 1.74 15.39 -0.22
CA ALA A 140 3.07 14.83 -0.45
C ALA A 140 3.93 15.85 -1.19
N ARG A 141 5.26 15.81 -0.98
CA ARG A 141 6.22 16.71 -1.67
C ARG A 141 6.08 16.68 -3.20
N ASN A 142 5.81 15.51 -3.77
CA ASN A 142 5.65 15.33 -5.21
C ASN A 142 4.27 15.67 -5.78
N LYS A 143 3.29 16.03 -4.93
CA LYS A 143 1.89 16.37 -5.32
C LYS A 143 1.16 15.30 -6.14
N SER A 144 1.64 14.05 -6.10
CA SER A 144 1.22 12.96 -7.00
C SER A 144 1.02 11.64 -6.26
N LEU A 145 0.74 11.69 -4.95
CA LEU A 145 0.67 10.49 -4.12
C LEU A 145 -0.79 10.10 -3.82
N VAL A 146 -1.10 8.82 -4.01
CA VAL A 146 -2.37 8.21 -3.65
C VAL A 146 -2.14 7.15 -2.59
N ALA A 147 -2.84 7.23 -1.46
CA ALA A 147 -2.90 6.20 -0.44
C ALA A 147 -4.00 5.17 -0.79
N THR A 148 -3.71 3.89 -0.59
CA THR A 148 -4.62 2.76 -0.80
C THR A 148 -4.20 1.57 0.06
N ALA A 149 -4.84 0.41 -0.07
CA ALA A 149 -4.44 -0.81 0.66
C ALA A 149 -3.26 -1.49 -0.05
N GLY A 150 -2.48 -2.27 0.70
CA GLY A 150 -1.36 -3.05 0.18
C GLY A 150 -1.83 -4.05 -0.89
N HIS A 151 -2.95 -4.72 -0.65
CA HIS A 151 -3.54 -5.67 -1.61
C HIS A 151 -4.08 -5.02 -2.87
N CYS A 152 -4.27 -3.69 -2.89
CA CYS A 152 -4.63 -2.93 -4.08
C CYS A 152 -3.41 -2.52 -4.92
N VAL A 153 -2.18 -2.80 -4.45
CA VAL A 153 -0.94 -2.53 -5.18
C VAL A 153 -0.03 -3.76 -5.33
N ASN A 154 -0.24 -4.83 -4.56
CA ASN A 154 0.63 -6.02 -4.52
C ASN A 154 -0.13 -7.28 -4.05
N GLU A 155 0.27 -8.46 -4.50
CA GLU A 155 -0.34 -9.76 -4.15
C GLU A 155 -0.32 -10.14 -2.66
N GLY A 156 0.65 -9.62 -1.91
CA GLY A 156 0.73 -9.74 -0.45
C GLY A 156 0.80 -11.17 0.08
N PRO A 157 1.85 -11.96 -0.20
CA PRO A 157 3.08 -11.57 -0.86
C PRO A 157 3.07 -11.87 -2.36
N GLY A 158 3.98 -11.25 -3.11
CA GLY A 158 4.21 -11.56 -4.52
C GLY A 158 4.41 -10.34 -5.39
N ALA A 159 3.93 -10.41 -6.62
CA ALA A 159 4.12 -9.37 -7.63
C ALA A 159 3.29 -8.11 -7.31
N PHE A 160 3.81 -6.97 -7.77
CA PHE A 160 3.05 -5.73 -7.77
C PHE A 160 2.03 -5.71 -8.91
N ALA A 161 0.98 -4.91 -8.72
CA ALA A 161 -0.03 -4.66 -9.73
C ALA A 161 0.56 -3.97 -10.97
N THR A 162 -0.09 -4.20 -12.10
CA THR A 162 0.16 -3.54 -13.38
C THR A 162 -1.10 -2.79 -13.82
N ASN A 163 -1.00 -1.95 -14.85
CA ASN A 163 -2.12 -1.16 -15.36
C ASN A 163 -2.87 -0.41 -14.24
N TRP A 164 -2.16 0.12 -13.25
CA TRP A 164 -2.80 0.73 -12.10
C TRP A 164 -3.22 2.16 -12.43
N VAL A 165 -4.48 2.52 -12.16
CA VAL A 165 -5.04 3.85 -12.43
C VAL A 165 -5.93 4.32 -11.28
N PHE A 166 -5.83 5.62 -10.96
CA PHE A 166 -6.71 6.31 -10.01
C PHE A 166 -7.68 7.23 -10.75
N VAL A 167 -8.96 7.19 -10.37
CA VAL A 167 -10.03 8.01 -10.96
C VAL A 167 -10.68 8.85 -9.85
N PRO A 168 -10.16 10.07 -9.60
CA PRO A 168 -10.69 10.96 -8.56
C PRO A 168 -12.11 11.42 -8.89
N GLY A 169 -12.96 11.50 -7.86
CA GLY A 169 -14.35 11.90 -7.99
C GLY A 169 -15.18 11.01 -8.92
N TYR A 170 -14.79 9.74 -9.11
CA TYR A 170 -15.51 8.79 -9.95
C TYR A 170 -16.99 8.76 -9.57
N VAL A 171 -17.86 8.79 -10.58
CA VAL A 171 -19.30 8.61 -10.40
C VAL A 171 -19.91 8.02 -11.66
N ASN A 172 -20.62 6.91 -11.54
CA ASN A 172 -21.38 6.29 -12.63
C ASN A 172 -20.57 6.09 -13.94
N GLY A 173 -19.30 5.67 -13.83
CA GLY A 173 -18.44 5.44 -15.00
C GLY A 173 -17.71 6.70 -15.52
N THR A 174 -17.97 7.86 -14.94
CA THR A 174 -17.33 9.11 -15.33
C THR A 174 -16.01 9.34 -14.59
N ALA A 175 -15.07 9.98 -15.28
CA ALA A 175 -13.78 10.40 -14.75
C ALA A 175 -13.68 11.93 -14.80
N PRO A 176 -14.40 12.67 -13.92
CA PRO A 176 -14.56 14.13 -14.04
C PRO A 176 -13.24 14.89 -13.94
N TYR A 177 -12.24 14.31 -13.29
CA TYR A 177 -10.88 14.87 -13.16
C TYR A 177 -9.83 14.06 -13.93
N GLY A 178 -10.26 13.24 -14.89
CA GLY A 178 -9.38 12.38 -15.69
C GLY A 178 -8.99 11.07 -14.99
N GLN A 179 -8.23 10.25 -15.72
CA GLN A 179 -7.66 8.99 -15.24
C GLN A 179 -6.16 9.18 -14.99
N TRP A 180 -5.68 8.82 -13.81
CA TRP A 180 -4.33 9.09 -13.34
C TRP A 180 -3.54 7.78 -13.21
N PRO A 181 -2.80 7.38 -14.26
CA PRO A 181 -2.05 6.13 -14.22
C PRO A 181 -0.87 6.22 -13.24
N ALA A 182 -0.60 5.15 -12.50
CA ALA A 182 0.59 5.07 -11.67
C ALA A 182 1.86 5.03 -12.53
N ARG A 183 2.93 5.64 -12.02
CA ARG A 183 4.30 5.47 -12.50
C ARG A 183 5.15 4.61 -11.57
N SER A 184 4.76 4.49 -10.31
CA SER A 184 5.38 3.55 -9.36
C SER A 184 4.44 3.20 -8.21
N LEU A 185 4.55 1.97 -7.71
CA LEU A 185 3.81 1.46 -6.56
C LEU A 185 4.77 1.15 -5.41
N HIS A 186 4.32 1.37 -4.18
CA HIS A 186 5.12 1.28 -2.96
C HIS A 186 4.34 0.58 -1.86
N ALA A 187 4.96 -0.34 -1.14
CA ALA A 187 4.40 -1.00 0.04
C ALA A 187 5.51 -1.48 0.98
N ALA A 188 5.18 -1.79 2.23
CA ALA A 188 6.14 -2.35 3.19
C ALA A 188 6.54 -3.77 2.79
N ARG A 189 7.78 -4.18 3.05
CA ARG A 189 8.22 -5.57 2.79
C ARG A 189 7.49 -6.60 3.63
N ASN A 190 7.06 -6.22 4.83
CA ASN A 190 6.18 -7.04 5.66
C ASN A 190 4.93 -7.47 4.88
N TRP A 191 4.36 -6.56 4.07
CA TRP A 191 3.29 -6.89 3.15
C TRP A 191 3.79 -7.65 1.92
N THR A 192 4.71 -7.07 1.13
CA THR A 192 5.04 -7.60 -0.21
C THR A 192 5.72 -8.96 -0.19
N SER A 193 6.43 -9.28 0.90
CA SER A 193 7.16 -10.54 1.08
C SER A 193 6.57 -11.41 2.19
N GLY A 194 6.01 -10.80 3.23
CA GLY A 194 5.41 -11.54 4.35
C GLY A 194 3.92 -11.85 4.20
N GLY A 195 3.18 -11.03 3.45
CA GLY A 195 1.71 -11.04 3.40
C GLY A 195 1.05 -10.62 4.70
N ASP A 196 1.72 -9.77 5.49
CA ASP A 196 1.28 -9.41 6.83
C ASP A 196 0.25 -8.27 6.83
N ILE A 197 -1.00 -8.59 7.18
CA ILE A 197 -2.16 -7.71 7.16
C ILE A 197 -2.00 -6.48 8.06
N ARG A 198 -1.13 -6.55 9.08
CA ARG A 198 -0.75 -5.39 9.91
C ARG A 198 -0.25 -4.21 9.08
N TYR A 199 0.33 -4.52 7.92
CA TYR A 199 0.96 -3.56 7.01
C TYR A 199 0.28 -3.51 5.65
N ASP A 200 -1.02 -3.84 5.59
CA ASP A 200 -1.84 -3.76 4.36
C ASP A 200 -2.17 -2.30 3.99
N THR A 201 -1.12 -1.51 3.74
CA THR A 201 -1.20 -0.16 3.20
C THR A 201 -0.18 -0.03 2.08
N GLY A 202 -0.61 0.61 0.99
CA GLY A 202 0.19 0.87 -0.19
C GLY A 202 0.05 2.31 -0.65
N PHE A 203 1.04 2.77 -1.40
CA PHE A 203 1.02 4.09 -2.02
C PHE A 203 1.33 3.99 -3.51
N ALA A 204 0.58 4.72 -4.32
CA ALA A 204 0.81 4.85 -5.74
C ALA A 204 1.25 6.28 -6.04
N VAL A 205 2.39 6.42 -6.72
CA VAL A 205 2.80 7.71 -7.29
C VAL A 205 2.28 7.76 -8.71
N VAL A 206 1.39 8.72 -9.00
CA VAL A 206 0.75 8.86 -10.32
C VAL A 206 1.51 9.79 -11.24
N ALA A 207 1.38 9.55 -12.55
CA ALA A 207 1.89 10.43 -13.59
C ALA A 207 1.12 11.76 -13.60
N ARG A 208 1.72 12.80 -14.20
CA ARG A 208 0.99 14.03 -14.50
C ARG A 208 0.01 13.78 -15.65
N VAL A 209 -1.17 14.37 -15.56
CA VAL A 209 -2.19 14.34 -16.61
C VAL A 209 -2.40 15.75 -17.13
N GLY A 210 -2.31 15.94 -18.46
CA GLY A 210 -2.38 17.27 -19.07
C GLY A 210 -1.31 18.24 -18.55
N GLY A 211 -0.13 17.73 -18.17
CA GLY A 211 0.96 18.52 -17.60
C GLY A 211 0.80 18.93 -16.13
N LYS A 212 -0.33 18.60 -15.49
CA LYS A 212 -0.66 18.98 -14.10
C LYS A 212 -0.37 17.86 -13.11
N TYR A 213 -0.03 18.23 -11.87
CA TYR A 213 0.05 17.29 -10.76
C TYR A 213 -1.35 16.95 -10.24
N LEU A 214 -1.50 15.78 -9.62
CA LEU A 214 -2.77 15.31 -9.08
C LEU A 214 -3.34 16.28 -8.05
N ALA A 215 -2.54 16.60 -7.02
CA ALA A 215 -2.99 17.43 -5.91
C ALA A 215 -3.35 18.86 -6.34
N ASP A 216 -2.73 19.38 -7.41
CA ASP A 216 -3.09 20.70 -7.96
C ASP A 216 -4.47 20.69 -8.65
N VAL A 217 -4.97 19.52 -9.09
CA VAL A 217 -6.27 19.38 -9.75
C VAL A 217 -7.38 19.05 -8.75
N VAL A 218 -7.10 18.12 -7.82
CA VAL A 218 -8.16 17.53 -6.97
C VAL A 218 -8.00 17.82 -5.49
N GLY A 219 -6.95 18.53 -5.11
CA GLY A 219 -6.55 18.66 -3.71
C GLY A 219 -5.92 17.38 -3.18
N ALA A 220 -5.61 17.40 -1.89
CA ALA A 220 -5.06 16.26 -1.18
C ALA A 220 -5.36 16.34 0.31
N SER A 221 -5.66 15.22 0.94
CA SER A 221 -5.87 15.17 2.40
C SER A 221 -4.55 15.19 3.15
N GLY A 222 -4.55 15.76 4.36
CA GLY A 222 -3.47 15.51 5.31
C GLY A 222 -3.40 14.04 5.70
N VAL A 223 -2.24 13.59 6.17
CA VAL A 223 -2.03 12.24 6.72
C VAL A 223 -1.46 12.34 8.13
N GLU A 224 -1.80 11.37 8.97
CA GLU A 224 -1.25 11.24 10.32
C GLU A 224 -0.76 9.80 10.54
N PHE A 225 0.28 9.67 11.36
CA PHE A 225 0.86 8.40 11.75
C PHE A 225 1.07 8.37 13.27
N ASN A 226 1.23 7.17 13.83
CA ASN A 226 1.47 6.92 15.25
C ASN A 226 0.43 7.55 16.19
N GLN A 227 -0.80 7.77 15.69
CA GLN A 227 -1.88 8.35 16.49
C GLN A 227 -2.35 7.36 17.56
N PRO A 228 -2.98 7.83 18.65
CA PRO A 228 -3.64 6.94 19.61
C PRO A 228 -4.63 5.98 18.92
N ARG A 229 -4.79 4.78 19.47
CA ARG A 229 -5.84 3.86 19.06
C ARG A 229 -7.20 4.31 19.61
N GLY A 230 -8.29 3.80 19.04
CA GLY A 230 -9.66 4.02 19.53
C GLY A 230 -10.28 5.35 19.12
N LEU A 231 -9.68 6.06 18.15
CA LEU A 231 -10.26 7.29 17.58
C LEU A 231 -11.60 7.01 16.88
N THR A 232 -12.39 8.06 16.68
CA THR A 232 -13.56 8.00 15.80
C THR A 232 -13.11 8.28 14.37
N TYR A 233 -13.61 7.49 13.41
CA TYR A 233 -13.29 7.65 11.99
C TYR A 233 -14.53 7.84 11.16
N LYS A 234 -14.38 8.59 10.06
CA LYS A 234 -15.25 8.48 8.89
C LYS A 234 -14.44 7.85 7.75
N SER A 235 -14.82 6.64 7.37
CA SER A 235 -14.24 5.92 6.25
C SER A 235 -15.02 6.19 4.97
N PHE A 236 -14.35 6.17 3.82
CA PHE A 236 -14.96 6.29 2.50
C PHE A 236 -14.51 5.17 1.56
N GLY A 237 -15.31 4.84 0.55
CA GLY A 237 -14.93 3.89 -0.50
C GLY A 237 -15.99 3.72 -1.59
N TYR A 238 -15.64 2.94 -2.62
CA TYR A 238 -16.49 2.56 -3.74
C TYR A 238 -16.83 1.06 -3.68
N PRO A 239 -17.65 0.61 -2.71
CA PRO A 239 -18.06 -0.79 -2.59
C PRO A 239 -18.76 -1.26 -3.87
N ALA A 240 -18.37 -2.42 -4.38
CA ALA A 240 -18.66 -2.92 -5.73
C ALA A 240 -19.24 -4.35 -5.73
N ALA A 241 -19.35 -4.99 -4.57
CA ALA A 241 -20.14 -6.21 -4.43
C ALA A 241 -21.54 -5.89 -3.88
N ALA A 242 -22.53 -6.73 -4.23
CA ALA A 242 -23.91 -6.57 -3.80
C ALA A 242 -24.02 -6.37 -2.28
N PRO A 243 -24.87 -5.46 -1.79
CA PRO A 243 -25.91 -4.73 -2.53
C PRO A 243 -25.40 -3.49 -3.31
N PHE A 244 -24.10 -3.20 -3.26
CA PHE A 244 -23.51 -2.06 -3.95
C PHE A 244 -23.11 -2.40 -5.39
N THR A 245 -22.95 -1.37 -6.22
CA THR A 245 -22.62 -1.50 -7.65
C THR A 245 -21.23 -0.99 -8.01
N GLY A 246 -20.53 -0.35 -7.06
CA GLY A 246 -19.22 0.25 -7.29
C GLY A 246 -19.27 1.62 -7.95
N GLN A 247 -20.48 2.14 -8.24
CA GLN A 247 -20.67 3.32 -9.09
C GLN A 247 -20.68 4.65 -8.33
N THR A 248 -20.91 4.63 -7.02
CA THR A 248 -21.04 5.81 -6.16
C THR A 248 -20.13 5.72 -4.96
N LEU A 249 -19.78 6.89 -4.41
CA LEU A 249 -19.01 6.99 -3.18
C LEU A 249 -19.91 6.71 -1.98
N VAL A 250 -19.39 5.95 -1.02
CA VAL A 250 -20.07 5.56 0.21
C VAL A 250 -19.15 5.85 1.38
N SER A 251 -19.71 6.18 2.54
CA SER A 251 -18.95 6.35 3.78
C SER A 251 -19.52 5.53 4.93
N CYS A 252 -18.70 5.22 5.93
CA CYS A 252 -19.11 4.66 7.22
C CYS A 252 -18.51 5.53 8.33
N THR A 253 -19.19 5.66 9.48
CA THR A 253 -18.66 6.42 10.62
C THR A 253 -18.75 5.59 11.89
N GLY A 254 -17.68 5.54 12.68
CA GLY A 254 -17.68 4.80 13.94
C GLY A 254 -16.44 5.01 14.78
N ALA A 255 -16.56 4.71 16.07
CA ALA A 255 -15.42 4.63 16.97
C ALA A 255 -14.64 3.34 16.73
N ALA A 256 -13.33 3.44 16.55
CA ALA A 256 -12.46 2.29 16.38
C ALA A 256 -12.43 1.42 17.63
N ARG A 257 -12.41 0.11 17.43
CA ARG A 257 -12.22 -0.91 18.47
C ARG A 257 -11.17 -1.91 18.00
N ASP A 258 -10.48 -2.54 18.94
CA ASP A 258 -9.51 -3.58 18.62
C ASP A 258 -10.19 -4.79 17.98
N ASP A 259 -9.45 -5.50 17.13
CA ASP A 259 -9.89 -6.77 16.57
C ASP A 259 -9.92 -7.85 17.65
N THR A 260 -11.13 -8.26 18.06
CA THR A 260 -11.33 -9.30 19.06
C THR A 260 -11.25 -10.71 18.48
N ILE A 261 -11.29 -10.86 17.15
CA ILE A 261 -11.24 -12.15 16.46
C ILE A 261 -9.76 -12.53 16.22
N ASN A 262 -8.96 -11.60 15.68
CA ASN A 262 -7.51 -11.77 15.51
C ASN A 262 -6.73 -10.59 16.10
N PRO A 263 -6.59 -10.50 17.44
CA PRO A 263 -5.89 -9.39 18.09
C PRO A 263 -4.42 -9.26 17.67
N GLN A 264 -3.79 -10.34 17.21
CA GLN A 264 -2.43 -10.36 16.67
C GLN A 264 -2.25 -9.48 15.42
N PHE A 265 -3.34 -9.13 14.71
CA PHE A 265 -3.29 -8.24 13.54
C PHE A 265 -3.18 -6.77 13.93
N ASN A 266 -3.33 -6.42 15.20
CA ASN A 266 -3.23 -5.04 15.71
C ASN A 266 -4.02 -4.01 14.85
N SER A 267 -5.07 -4.46 14.16
CA SER A 267 -5.95 -3.66 13.33
C SER A 267 -7.03 -3.02 14.21
N GLN A 268 -7.77 -2.08 13.63
CA GLN A 268 -8.90 -1.43 14.29
C GLN A 268 -10.14 -1.59 13.43
N GLY A 269 -11.28 -1.89 14.04
CA GLY A 269 -12.57 -2.04 13.37
C GLY A 269 -13.50 -0.86 13.64
N ILE A 270 -14.24 -0.42 12.62
CA ILE A 270 -15.40 0.47 12.76
C ILE A 270 -16.66 -0.21 12.19
N SER A 271 -17.83 0.12 12.73
CA SER A 271 -19.11 -0.32 12.17
C SER A 271 -19.26 0.17 10.73
N CYS A 272 -19.35 -0.77 9.79
CA CYS A 272 -19.40 -0.47 8.37
C CYS A 272 -19.87 -1.69 7.58
N ASP A 273 -20.80 -1.48 6.65
CA ASP A 273 -21.34 -2.51 5.74
C ASP A 273 -20.81 -2.36 4.31
N MET A 274 -19.81 -1.50 4.07
CA MET A 274 -19.16 -1.40 2.75
C MET A 274 -18.53 -2.74 2.34
N THR A 275 -18.85 -3.18 1.13
CA THR A 275 -18.36 -4.45 0.56
C THR A 275 -17.06 -4.27 -0.22
N GLY A 276 -16.57 -5.36 -0.82
CA GLY A 276 -15.37 -5.35 -1.67
C GLY A 276 -15.37 -4.27 -2.74
N GLY A 277 -14.20 -3.72 -3.04
CA GLY A 277 -14.05 -2.52 -3.87
C GLY A 277 -13.93 -1.23 -3.05
N SER A 278 -14.45 -1.22 -1.82
CA SER A 278 -14.18 -0.16 -0.84
C SER A 278 -12.75 -0.20 -0.31
N SER A 279 -12.06 -1.35 -0.43
CA SER A 279 -10.66 -1.55 -0.06
C SER A 279 -9.74 -0.43 -0.51
N GLY A 280 -8.83 0.00 0.35
CA GLY A 280 -7.93 1.13 0.13
C GLY A 280 -8.57 2.51 0.29
N GLY A 281 -9.89 2.57 0.47
CA GLY A 281 -10.59 3.81 0.76
C GLY A 281 -10.15 4.42 2.11
N PRO A 282 -10.10 5.75 2.23
CA PRO A 282 -9.45 6.43 3.35
C PRO A 282 -10.28 6.39 4.63
N TRP A 283 -9.63 6.28 5.78
CA TRP A 283 -10.21 6.56 7.10
C TRP A 283 -9.72 7.92 7.59
N PHE A 284 -10.65 8.86 7.79
CA PHE A 284 -10.35 10.18 8.34
C PHE A 284 -10.68 10.24 9.82
N ALA A 285 -9.71 10.61 10.66
CA ALA A 285 -9.95 10.82 12.09
C ALA A 285 -10.96 11.95 12.30
N GLN A 286 -11.87 11.78 13.28
CA GLN A 286 -12.93 12.72 13.63
C GLN A 286 -12.69 13.27 15.05
N GLY A 287 -13.15 14.50 15.31
CA GLY A 287 -13.25 15.03 16.66
C GLY A 287 -11.99 15.69 17.24
N ASP A 288 -11.00 16.01 16.41
CA ASP A 288 -9.95 16.97 16.79
C ASP A 288 -10.43 18.39 16.44
N THR A 289 -10.28 19.35 17.36
CA THR A 289 -10.89 20.69 17.26
C THR A 289 -10.35 21.54 16.11
N ASP A 290 -9.27 21.09 15.48
CA ASP A 290 -8.52 21.83 14.46
C ASP A 290 -8.63 21.20 13.06
N ALA A 291 -9.27 20.03 12.90
CA ALA A 291 -9.40 19.33 11.63
C ALA A 291 -10.84 19.35 11.10
N ALA A 292 -10.98 19.56 9.78
CA ALA A 292 -12.26 19.41 9.11
C ALA A 292 -12.80 17.99 9.30
N SER A 293 -14.00 17.86 9.84
CA SER A 293 -14.67 16.57 9.92
C SER A 293 -15.00 15.99 8.54
N GLY A 294 -15.24 14.67 8.52
CA GLY A 294 -15.53 13.95 7.28
C GLY A 294 -14.34 13.88 6.32
N ALA A 295 -14.54 14.18 5.04
CA ALA A 295 -13.52 13.99 4.02
C ALA A 295 -12.38 15.02 4.05
N GLY A 296 -12.53 16.13 4.78
CA GLY A 296 -11.47 17.12 4.97
C GLY A 296 -10.47 16.78 6.07
N GLY A 297 -10.66 15.66 6.76
CA GLY A 297 -9.85 15.28 7.92
C GLY A 297 -8.48 14.69 7.55
N PHE A 298 -7.74 14.32 8.58
CA PHE A 298 -6.48 13.62 8.45
C PHE A 298 -6.71 12.14 8.21
N GLN A 299 -6.15 11.62 7.12
CA GLN A 299 -6.18 10.19 6.86
C GLN A 299 -5.20 9.47 7.80
N ASN A 300 -5.70 8.47 8.52
CA ASN A 300 -4.90 7.69 9.48
C ASN A 300 -5.12 6.18 9.37
N SER A 301 -5.88 5.72 8.37
CA SER A 301 -5.94 4.31 7.99
C SER A 301 -6.55 4.16 6.58
N VAL A 302 -6.77 2.91 6.17
CA VAL A 302 -7.47 2.51 4.95
C VAL A 302 -8.43 1.35 5.23
N ASN A 303 -9.50 1.22 4.45
CA ASN A 303 -10.28 -0.01 4.39
C ASN A 303 -9.37 -1.16 3.96
N SER A 304 -9.23 -2.21 4.77
CA SER A 304 -8.37 -3.35 4.45
C SER A 304 -9.19 -4.62 4.30
N TYR A 305 -9.83 -5.10 5.37
CA TYR A 305 -10.58 -6.35 5.36
C TYR A 305 -11.84 -6.31 6.23
N GLY A 306 -12.70 -7.29 6.02
CA GLY A 306 -13.81 -7.63 6.91
C GLY A 306 -13.87 -9.14 7.06
N TYR A 307 -14.52 -9.62 8.12
CA TYR A 307 -14.74 -11.05 8.32
C TYR A 307 -15.99 -11.51 7.57
N GLY A 308 -15.77 -12.11 6.41
CA GLY A 308 -16.83 -12.54 5.50
C GLY A 308 -17.31 -11.42 4.56
N THR A 309 -18.11 -11.80 3.56
CA THR A 309 -18.52 -10.93 2.44
C THR A 309 -19.54 -9.84 2.83
N ASN A 310 -20.29 -10.04 3.92
CA ASN A 310 -21.27 -9.08 4.46
C ASN A 310 -20.91 -8.67 5.88
N SER A 311 -19.62 -8.52 6.17
CA SER A 311 -19.17 -8.06 7.47
C SER A 311 -19.81 -6.70 7.79
N THR A 312 -20.25 -6.52 9.03
CA THR A 312 -20.75 -5.23 9.55
C THR A 312 -19.64 -4.42 10.21
N THR A 313 -18.39 -4.86 10.07
CA THR A 313 -17.20 -4.20 10.58
C THR A 313 -16.14 -4.15 9.48
N MET A 314 -15.62 -2.96 9.23
CA MET A 314 -14.46 -2.77 8.37
C MET A 314 -13.23 -2.58 9.24
N PHE A 315 -12.18 -3.36 8.97
CA PHE A 315 -10.89 -3.25 9.64
C PHE A 315 -9.91 -2.45 8.79
N GLY A 316 -9.15 -1.59 9.47
CA GLY A 316 -8.02 -0.87 8.90
C GLY A 316 -6.74 -1.13 9.71
N PRO A 317 -5.57 -1.18 9.03
CA PRO A 317 -4.28 -1.34 9.71
C PRO A 317 -3.93 -0.08 10.52
N PHE A 318 -3.17 -0.27 11.58
CA PHE A 318 -2.58 0.85 12.30
C PHE A 318 -1.52 1.55 11.43
N TRP A 319 -1.67 2.85 11.21
CA TRP A 319 -0.67 3.66 10.51
C TRP A 319 0.47 4.06 11.44
N GLY A 320 1.39 3.11 11.65
CA GLY A 320 2.61 3.32 12.43
C GLY A 320 3.81 3.80 11.62
N SER A 321 4.98 3.77 12.28
CA SER A 321 6.30 4.07 11.73
C SER A 321 6.66 3.31 10.45
N THR A 322 6.24 2.05 10.29
CA THR A 322 6.52 1.29 9.05
C THR A 322 5.76 1.88 7.88
N THR A 323 4.47 2.18 8.05
CA THR A 323 3.67 2.86 7.02
C THR A 323 4.20 4.26 6.73
N MET A 324 4.62 5.01 7.77
CA MET A 324 5.25 6.32 7.62
C MET A 324 6.52 6.25 6.75
N LYS A 325 7.37 5.23 6.93
CA LYS A 325 8.57 5.04 6.09
C LYS A 325 8.23 4.78 4.62
N VAL A 326 7.17 4.01 4.34
CA VAL A 326 6.70 3.79 2.96
C VAL A 326 6.20 5.11 2.36
N TYR A 327 5.39 5.87 3.10
CA TYR A 327 4.94 7.22 2.71
C TYR A 327 6.13 8.13 2.40
N ASP A 328 7.12 8.21 3.30
CA ASP A 328 8.31 9.04 3.15
C ASP A 328 9.16 8.66 1.94
N SER A 329 9.28 7.37 1.64
CA SER A 329 9.92 6.88 0.43
C SER A 329 9.16 7.32 -0.83
N ALA A 330 7.85 7.11 -0.85
CA ALA A 330 7.01 7.38 -2.02
C ALA A 330 6.88 8.88 -2.33
N GLN A 331 6.75 9.75 -1.32
CA GLN A 331 6.59 11.19 -1.52
C GLN A 331 7.84 11.87 -2.11
N ARG A 332 9.01 11.22 -2.09
CA ARG A 332 10.28 11.71 -2.64
C ARG A 332 10.50 11.33 -4.12
N LYS A 333 9.61 10.53 -4.70
CA LYS A 333 9.67 10.11 -6.12
C LYS A 333 8.95 11.09 -7.03
#